data_AF-A0A0S8ERP5-F1
#
_entry.id   AF-A0A0S8ERP5-F1
#
_cell.length_a   1.000
_cell.length_b   1.000
_cell.length_c   1.000
_cell.angle_alpha   90.00
_cell.angle_beta   90.00
_cell.angle_gamma   90.00
#
_symmetry.space_group_name_H-M   'P 1'
#
loop_
_entity.id
_entity.type
_entity.pdbx_description
1 polymer ?
#
loop_
_entity_poly.entity_id
_entity_poly.type
_entity_poly.pdbx_seq_one_letter_code
_entity_poly.pdbx_strand_id
1 'polypeptide(L)'
;MESLKLALFTVGTLVLLMLPACASESETPSDFTESGSIEAFAELPFVSNEQLGMFNYVHSISVTPPDAINAADWGPDIPFGAAAGAGAPGGAVNMHRYTIAFTGYGVSMLSELTPAYRERHIETLDGMVQKLLNPLVWDYWMRGDELGFDWGGENPIHPYNIMYTGHLQLLMAFYERQAGDRKYIDNDVELTTGDGSKTWTTNLEALSRDIHQQSLANKDTNGENFYSVSCETPWVFTCCNTIAQLAFAILPESIDLDAKAANSSFVEWHGEHMLEPETKYYYNRFKPYEAVPEFDTKLPGAYSAWAHHFMHGFAPEFVEQHYPTFIENAVELVEPGVGIVSFGPNRGGAFEDLTLVTASSIDRYGPCSWSSRTGSRYGPRLRLLRTTFGPSWRIRVAPSSTRSRSCDRSQTATRS
;
A
#
# COMPACT_ATOMS: atom_id res chain seq x y z
N MET A 1 9.83 -4.67 17.59
CA MET A 1 9.42 -3.30 17.97
C MET A 1 10.20 -2.24 17.20
N GLU A 2 11.50 -2.41 16.95
CA GLU A 2 12.26 -1.51 16.06
C GLU A 2 11.89 -1.63 14.57
N SER A 3 11.59 -2.84 14.09
CA SER A 3 11.17 -3.06 12.70
C SER A 3 9.81 -2.40 12.36
N LEU A 4 8.91 -2.28 13.34
CA LEU A 4 7.62 -1.59 13.19
C LEU A 4 7.78 -0.07 13.00
N LYS A 5 8.90 0.52 13.48
CA LYS A 5 9.18 1.96 13.39
C LYS A 5 9.59 2.40 11.98
N LEU A 6 10.19 1.51 11.20
CA LEU A 6 10.57 1.81 9.81
C LEU A 6 9.35 1.78 8.87
N ALA A 7 8.38 0.91 9.14
CA ALA A 7 7.10 0.88 8.42
C ALA A 7 6.27 2.17 8.63
N LEU A 8 6.36 2.80 9.81
CA LEU A 8 5.71 4.08 10.11
C LEU A 8 6.12 5.22 9.16
N PHE A 9 7.35 5.20 8.64
CA PHE A 9 7.88 6.22 7.74
C PHE A 9 7.16 6.26 6.37
N THR A 10 6.76 5.12 5.81
CA THR A 10 6.23 5.06 4.44
C THR A 10 4.73 5.38 4.36
N VAL A 11 3.94 4.97 5.35
CA VAL A 11 2.47 5.15 5.38
C VAL A 11 2.09 6.60 5.66
N GLY A 12 2.80 7.27 6.57
CA GLY A 12 2.55 8.69 6.89
C GLY A 12 2.73 9.60 5.67
N THR A 13 3.71 9.31 4.81
CA THR A 13 3.94 10.08 3.57
C THR A 13 2.93 9.71 2.47
N LEU A 14 2.51 8.46 2.34
CA LEU A 14 1.54 8.05 1.31
C LEU A 14 0.11 8.58 1.58
N VAL A 15 -0.31 8.62 2.85
CA VAL A 15 -1.65 9.09 3.26
C VAL A 15 -1.75 10.62 3.29
N LEU A 16 -0.70 11.34 3.71
CA LEU A 16 -0.71 12.82 3.67
C LEU A 16 -0.68 13.40 2.25
N LEU A 17 -0.19 12.66 1.24
CA LEU A 17 -0.04 13.15 -0.12
C LEU A 17 -1.31 13.02 -1.00
N MET A 18 -2.41 12.47 -0.45
CA MET A 18 -3.67 12.27 -1.16
C MET A 18 -4.71 13.38 -0.94
N LEU A 19 -4.47 14.37 -0.06
CA LEU A 19 -5.42 15.47 0.20
C LEU A 19 -4.70 16.83 0.30
N PRO A 20 -5.27 17.93 -0.24
CA PRO A 20 -4.66 19.24 -0.15
C PRO A 20 -4.71 19.75 1.30
N ALA A 21 -3.54 19.88 1.92
CA ALA A 21 -3.40 20.56 3.20
C ALA A 21 -3.40 22.08 2.98
N CYS A 22 -4.38 22.79 3.54
CA CYS A 22 -4.32 24.24 3.67
C CYS A 22 -3.26 24.60 4.72
N ALA A 23 -2.08 25.05 4.29
CA ALA A 23 -1.05 25.57 5.18
C ALA A 23 -1.02 27.10 5.11
N SER A 24 -1.11 27.77 6.27
CA SER A 24 -0.92 29.21 6.39
C SER A 24 0.56 29.56 6.38
N GLU A 25 0.98 30.43 5.46
CA GLU A 25 2.33 30.99 5.39
C GLU A 25 2.61 31.92 6.57
N SER A 26 3.30 31.46 7.64
CA SER A 26 4.12 32.35 8.50
C SER A 26 4.92 31.62 9.59
N GLU A 27 5.68 30.58 9.27
CA GLU A 27 6.76 30.15 10.18
C GLU A 27 8.06 29.89 9.44
N THR A 28 9.15 30.40 10.02
CA THR A 28 10.53 30.18 9.58
C THR A 28 10.80 28.67 9.42
N PRO A 29 11.60 28.24 8.42
CA PRO A 29 11.86 26.82 8.21
C PRO A 29 12.59 26.25 9.42
N SER A 30 11.88 25.50 10.27
CA SER A 30 12.54 24.61 11.23
C SER A 30 13.29 23.54 10.45
N ASP A 31 14.47 23.20 10.95
CA ASP A 31 15.37 22.23 10.33
C ASP A 31 14.77 20.82 10.50
N PHE A 32 13.96 20.38 9.52
CA PHE A 32 13.32 19.06 9.47
C PHE A 32 14.33 17.88 9.33
N THR A 33 15.63 18.12 9.46
CA THR A 33 16.67 17.08 9.34
C THR A 33 16.73 16.15 10.54
N GLU A 34 16.28 16.57 11.73
CA GLU A 34 16.17 15.68 12.89
C GLU A 34 14.99 14.70 12.75
N SER A 35 13.84 15.14 12.24
CA SER A 35 12.57 14.38 12.19
C SER A 35 12.56 13.12 11.31
N GLY A 36 13.64 12.81 10.60
CA GLY A 36 13.78 11.57 9.82
C GLY A 36 14.55 10.45 10.53
N SER A 37 15.11 10.71 11.72
CA SER A 37 15.85 9.70 12.49
C SER A 37 14.91 8.88 13.38
N ILE A 38 15.23 7.60 13.60
CA ILE A 38 14.51 6.75 14.57
C ILE A 38 14.49 7.43 15.95
N GLU A 39 15.54 8.15 16.30
CA GLU A 39 15.65 8.95 17.52
C GLU A 39 14.64 10.11 17.58
N ALA A 40 14.44 10.87 16.50
CA ALA A 40 13.45 11.96 16.51
C ALA A 40 12.00 11.47 16.55
N PHE A 41 11.71 10.29 15.99
CA PHE A 41 10.40 9.65 16.18
C PHE A 41 10.21 9.09 17.59
N ALA A 42 11.30 8.70 18.27
CA ALA A 42 11.23 8.32 19.68
C ALA A 42 10.89 9.51 20.60
N GLU A 43 11.13 10.74 20.15
CA GLU A 43 10.77 11.97 20.83
C GLU A 43 9.39 12.53 20.44
N LEU A 44 8.75 12.03 19.38
CA LEU A 44 7.37 12.40 19.02
C LEU A 44 6.40 11.62 19.90
N PRO A 45 5.91 12.17 21.03
CA PRO A 45 5.22 11.35 22.00
C PRO A 45 3.72 11.28 21.69
N PHE A 46 3.23 11.93 20.63
CA PHE A 46 1.80 12.05 20.37
C PHE A 46 1.49 12.17 18.88
N VAL A 47 0.37 11.55 18.51
CA VAL A 47 -0.36 11.83 17.28
C VAL A 47 -0.82 13.28 17.34
N SER A 48 -0.59 14.06 16.28
CA SER A 48 -0.96 15.48 16.26
C SER A 48 -2.48 15.67 16.33
N ASN A 49 -2.94 16.85 16.74
CA ASN A 49 -4.37 17.16 16.74
C ASN A 49 -4.99 17.06 15.35
N GLU A 50 -4.23 17.40 14.30
CA GLU A 50 -4.63 17.27 12.90
C GLU A 50 -4.78 15.80 12.52
N GLN A 51 -3.85 14.94 12.93
CA GLN A 51 -3.93 13.50 12.71
C GLN A 51 -5.11 12.87 13.46
N LEU A 52 -5.39 13.29 14.70
CA LEU A 52 -6.58 12.89 15.44
C LEU A 52 -7.88 13.41 14.80
N GLY A 53 -7.86 14.64 14.27
CA GLY A 53 -8.96 15.22 13.51
C GLY A 53 -9.25 14.42 12.24
N MET A 54 -8.20 14.05 11.50
CA MET A 54 -8.30 13.17 10.33
C MET A 54 -8.84 11.79 10.70
N PHE A 55 -8.37 11.21 11.82
CA PHE A 55 -8.92 9.94 12.32
C PHE A 55 -10.41 10.06 12.65
N ASN A 56 -10.85 11.14 13.29
CA ASN A 56 -12.27 11.35 13.56
C ASN A 56 -13.10 11.45 12.27
N TYR A 57 -12.56 12.10 11.23
CA TYR A 57 -13.21 12.12 9.92
C TYR A 57 -13.27 10.70 9.32
N VAL A 58 -12.15 9.97 9.30
CA VAL A 58 -12.06 8.57 8.84
C VAL A 58 -13.07 7.68 9.58
N HIS A 59 -13.13 7.76 10.91
CA HIS A 59 -14.12 7.05 11.73
C HIS A 59 -15.54 7.38 11.25
N SER A 60 -15.87 8.67 11.11
CA SER A 60 -17.21 9.12 10.72
C SER A 60 -17.67 8.57 9.36
N ILE A 61 -16.76 8.49 8.37
CA ILE A 61 -17.08 7.95 7.04
C ILE A 61 -17.06 6.41 7.02
N SER A 62 -16.29 5.78 7.91
CA SER A 62 -16.16 4.31 7.96
C SER A 62 -17.37 3.64 8.58
N VAL A 63 -17.96 4.26 9.61
CA VAL A 63 -19.16 3.76 10.31
C VAL A 63 -20.48 4.08 9.62
N THR A 64 -20.43 4.77 8.46
CA THR A 64 -21.61 4.90 7.60
C THR A 64 -22.05 3.53 7.07
N PRO A 65 -23.35 3.36 6.71
CA PRO A 65 -23.83 2.14 6.07
C PRO A 65 -22.90 1.69 4.92
N PRO A 66 -22.66 0.37 4.75
CA PRO A 66 -21.71 -0.11 3.74
C PRO A 66 -22.06 0.31 2.31
N ASP A 67 -23.33 0.53 1.99
CA ASP A 67 -23.84 1.01 0.70
C ASP A 67 -23.56 2.50 0.46
N ALA A 68 -23.14 3.26 1.47
CA ALA A 68 -22.84 4.68 1.40
C ALA A 68 -21.38 5.00 0.97
N ILE A 69 -20.74 4.14 0.17
CA ILE A 69 -19.42 4.44 -0.38
C ILE A 69 -19.57 5.54 -1.44
N ASN A 70 -19.20 6.76 -1.07
CA ASN A 70 -19.22 7.89 -1.99
C ASN A 70 -17.80 8.21 -2.49
N ALA A 71 -17.74 8.66 -3.74
CA ALA A 71 -16.50 9.01 -4.42
C ALA A 71 -15.79 10.25 -3.84
N ALA A 72 -16.48 11.07 -3.04
CA ALA A 72 -15.85 12.24 -2.42
C ALA A 72 -14.98 11.85 -1.23
N ASP A 73 -15.40 10.84 -0.46
CA ASP A 73 -14.72 10.38 0.75
C ASP A 73 -13.67 9.29 0.43
N TRP A 74 -13.97 8.37 -0.50
CA TRP A 74 -13.12 7.21 -0.80
C TRP A 74 -12.31 7.36 -2.10
N GLY A 75 -12.34 8.57 -2.65
CA GLY A 75 -11.75 8.90 -3.94
C GLY A 75 -12.65 8.48 -5.12
N PRO A 76 -12.45 9.10 -6.29
CA PRO A 76 -13.19 8.71 -7.48
C PRO A 76 -12.89 7.27 -7.85
N ASP A 77 -13.89 6.59 -8.43
CA ASP A 77 -13.64 5.36 -9.16
C ASP A 77 -12.89 5.73 -10.45
N ILE A 78 -11.56 5.76 -10.37
CA ILE A 78 -10.71 6.12 -11.50
C ILE A 78 -10.53 4.87 -12.35
N PRO A 79 -10.85 4.91 -13.65
CA PRO A 79 -10.43 3.88 -14.56
C PRO A 79 -8.91 3.72 -14.54
N PHE A 80 -8.41 2.57 -14.11
CA PHE A 80 -6.98 2.25 -14.05
C PHE A 80 -6.28 2.51 -15.39
N GLY A 81 -7.01 2.36 -16.51
CA GLY A 81 -6.52 2.73 -17.85
C GLY A 81 -6.12 4.20 -18.02
N ALA A 82 -6.63 5.12 -17.20
CA ALA A 82 -6.21 6.52 -17.18
C ALA A 82 -4.96 6.78 -16.31
N ALA A 83 -4.74 5.97 -15.26
CA ALA A 83 -3.62 6.13 -14.33
C ALA A 83 -2.39 5.27 -14.67
N ALA A 84 -2.56 4.13 -15.32
CA ALA A 84 -1.49 3.16 -15.59
C ALA A 84 -0.81 3.33 -16.96
N GLY A 85 -1.16 4.34 -17.76
CA GLY A 85 -0.45 4.68 -19.00
C GLY A 85 -0.44 3.60 -20.10
N ALA A 86 -1.16 2.48 -19.91
CA ALA A 86 -1.27 1.41 -20.88
C ALA A 86 -2.68 1.45 -21.49
N GLY A 87 -2.76 1.48 -22.82
CA GLY A 87 -4.01 1.51 -23.59
C GLY A 87 -4.85 0.23 -23.48
N ALA A 88 -5.16 -0.22 -22.27
CA ALA A 88 -6.16 -1.23 -22.00
C ALA A 88 -7.55 -0.60 -22.27
N PRO A 89 -8.31 -1.08 -23.27
CA PRO A 89 -9.64 -0.57 -23.54
C PRO A 89 -10.62 -1.15 -22.52
N GLY A 90 -11.19 -0.30 -21.67
CA GLY A 90 -12.36 -0.62 -20.83
C GLY A 90 -12.03 -0.86 -19.36
N GLY A 91 -12.92 -0.38 -18.48
CA GLY A 91 -13.08 -0.89 -17.11
C GLY A 91 -12.39 -0.13 -15.99
N ALA A 92 -13.21 0.40 -15.09
CA ALA A 92 -12.78 0.83 -13.78
C ALA A 92 -12.24 -0.35 -12.97
N VAL A 93 -10.92 -0.41 -12.76
CA VAL A 93 -10.39 -1.18 -11.64
C VAL A 93 -10.74 -0.37 -10.41
N ASN A 94 -11.64 -0.91 -9.59
CA ASN A 94 -12.15 -0.19 -8.45
C ASN A 94 -11.00 0.20 -7.50
N MET A 95 -10.70 1.50 -7.45
CA MET A 95 -9.62 2.04 -6.60
C MET A 95 -9.99 2.07 -5.12
N HIS A 96 -11.28 1.96 -4.78
CA HIS A 96 -11.76 2.01 -3.39
C HIS A 96 -11.17 0.87 -2.56
N ARG A 97 -10.93 -0.32 -3.13
CA ARG A 97 -10.29 -1.42 -2.36
C ARG A 97 -8.93 -1.00 -1.79
N TYR A 98 -8.17 -0.20 -2.54
CA TYR A 98 -6.87 0.31 -2.10
C TYR A 98 -7.05 1.41 -1.08
N THR A 99 -7.89 2.42 -1.37
CA THR A 99 -8.13 3.53 -0.44
C THR A 99 -8.62 3.02 0.91
N ILE A 100 -9.66 2.17 0.91
CA ILE A 100 -10.24 1.56 2.11
C ILE A 100 -9.16 0.76 2.87
N ALA A 101 -8.42 -0.10 2.18
CA ALA A 101 -7.42 -0.94 2.84
C ALA A 101 -6.26 -0.11 3.43
N PHE A 102 -5.67 0.81 2.68
CA PHE A 102 -4.57 1.64 3.17
C PHE A 102 -5.01 2.55 4.32
N THR A 103 -6.23 3.10 4.27
CA THR A 103 -6.79 3.83 5.41
C THR A 103 -6.94 2.92 6.63
N GLY A 104 -7.44 1.70 6.45
CA GLY A 104 -7.51 0.69 7.52
C GLY A 104 -6.15 0.33 8.12
N TYR A 105 -5.08 0.27 7.30
CA TYR A 105 -3.72 0.02 7.78
C TYR A 105 -3.23 1.17 8.67
N GLY A 106 -3.45 2.41 8.23
CA GLY A 106 -3.15 3.60 9.02
C GLY A 106 -3.90 3.61 10.35
N VAL A 107 -5.18 3.22 10.36
CA VAL A 107 -5.99 3.08 11.58
C VAL A 107 -5.43 2.01 12.52
N SER A 108 -5.00 0.85 12.00
CA SER A 108 -4.39 -0.19 12.82
C SER A 108 -3.02 0.23 13.40
N MET A 109 -2.29 1.11 12.72
CA MET A 109 -1.04 1.65 13.27
C MET A 109 -1.35 2.69 14.35
N LEU A 110 -2.36 3.52 14.11
CA LEU A 110 -2.81 4.55 15.05
C LEU A 110 -3.33 3.94 16.36
N SER A 111 -4.01 2.78 16.30
CA SER A 111 -4.51 2.09 17.50
C SER A 111 -3.41 1.63 18.45
N GLU A 112 -2.23 1.28 17.93
CA GLU A 112 -1.05 0.95 18.74
C GLU A 112 -0.47 2.19 19.45
N LEU A 113 -0.62 3.37 18.84
CA LEU A 113 -0.12 4.64 19.38
C LEU A 113 -1.12 5.34 20.31
N THR A 114 -2.41 5.02 20.19
CA THR A 114 -3.49 5.72 20.90
C THR A 114 -4.51 4.76 21.53
N PRO A 115 -4.07 3.88 22.44
CA PRO A 115 -4.93 2.84 23.02
C PRO A 115 -6.16 3.37 23.77
N ALA A 116 -6.14 4.64 24.21
CA ALA A 116 -7.30 5.29 24.83
C ALA A 116 -8.52 5.43 23.90
N TYR A 117 -8.33 5.35 22.58
CA TYR A 117 -9.42 5.43 21.57
C TYR A 117 -9.76 4.06 20.96
N ARG A 118 -9.37 2.96 21.61
CA ARG A 118 -9.51 1.59 21.10
C ARG A 118 -10.87 1.28 20.47
N GLU A 119 -11.97 1.63 21.13
CA GLU A 119 -13.33 1.36 20.63
C GLU A 119 -13.57 1.97 19.24
N ARG A 120 -13.16 3.23 19.03
CA ARG A 120 -13.29 3.89 17.73
C ARG A 120 -12.43 3.23 16.66
N HIS A 121 -11.23 2.76 17.00
CA HIS A 121 -10.40 2.04 16.04
C HIS A 121 -11.05 0.73 15.59
N ILE A 122 -11.64 -0.01 16.53
CA ILE A 122 -12.35 -1.27 16.24
C ILE A 122 -13.57 -1.01 15.37
N GLU A 123 -14.39 -0.03 15.71
CA GLU A 123 -15.54 0.38 14.88
C GLU A 123 -15.11 0.81 13.47
N THR A 124 -13.99 1.54 13.38
CA THR A 124 -13.44 1.97 12.09
C THR A 124 -12.98 0.76 11.27
N LEU A 125 -12.20 -0.16 11.85
CA LEU A 125 -11.71 -1.36 11.18
C LEU A 125 -12.85 -2.27 10.73
N ASP A 126 -13.89 -2.47 11.56
CA ASP A 126 -15.12 -3.17 11.16
C ASP A 126 -15.75 -2.49 9.94
N GLY A 127 -15.95 -1.17 10.02
CA GLY A 127 -16.48 -0.38 8.91
C GLY A 127 -15.68 -0.53 7.61
N MET A 128 -14.35 -0.60 7.68
CA MET A 128 -13.49 -0.86 6.51
C MET A 128 -13.71 -2.25 5.92
N VAL A 129 -13.76 -3.28 6.77
CA VAL A 129 -14.05 -4.65 6.32
C VAL A 129 -15.44 -4.69 5.67
N GLN A 130 -16.47 -4.14 6.31
CA GLN A 130 -17.82 -4.09 5.73
C GLN A 130 -17.85 -3.35 4.37
N LYS A 131 -17.07 -2.28 4.21
CA LYS A 131 -16.95 -1.57 2.94
C LYS A 131 -16.24 -2.39 1.86
N LEU A 132 -15.23 -3.19 2.22
CA LEU A 132 -14.63 -4.14 1.26
C LEU A 132 -15.60 -5.24 0.83
N LEU A 133 -16.61 -5.58 1.62
CA LEU A 133 -17.66 -6.55 1.25
C LEU A 133 -18.70 -5.98 0.28
N ASN A 134 -18.74 -4.66 0.09
CA ASN A 134 -19.69 -4.03 -0.82
C ASN A 134 -19.39 -4.42 -2.28
N PRO A 135 -20.40 -4.85 -3.08
CA PRO A 135 -20.20 -5.22 -4.48
C PRO A 135 -19.57 -4.13 -5.34
N LEU A 136 -19.77 -2.84 -5.02
CA LEU A 136 -19.06 -1.75 -5.70
C LEU A 136 -17.56 -2.00 -5.73
N VAL A 137 -16.99 -2.55 -4.64
CA VAL A 137 -15.54 -2.74 -4.45
C VAL A 137 -14.98 -3.95 -5.20
N TRP A 138 -15.72 -5.06 -5.28
CA TRP A 138 -15.19 -6.34 -5.78
C TRP A 138 -15.88 -6.88 -7.03
N ASP A 139 -17.07 -6.40 -7.40
CA ASP A 139 -17.84 -6.91 -8.54
C ASP A 139 -17.17 -6.61 -9.90
N TYR A 140 -16.12 -5.78 -9.92
CA TYR A 140 -15.21 -5.67 -11.07
C TYR A 140 -14.69 -7.04 -11.53
N TRP A 141 -14.52 -7.98 -10.60
CA TRP A 141 -14.06 -9.34 -10.86
C TRP A 141 -15.08 -10.11 -11.71
N MET A 142 -16.36 -10.01 -11.34
CA MET A 142 -17.45 -10.69 -12.04
C MET A 142 -17.72 -10.09 -13.42
N ARG A 143 -17.34 -8.83 -13.61
CA ARG A 143 -17.55 -8.08 -14.84
C ARG A 143 -16.38 -8.15 -15.82
N GLY A 144 -15.44 -9.07 -15.62
CA GLY A 144 -14.28 -9.25 -16.48
C GLY A 144 -14.62 -9.28 -17.96
N ASP A 145 -15.55 -10.15 -18.35
CA ASP A 145 -15.98 -10.29 -19.75
C ASP A 145 -16.53 -8.97 -20.34
N GLU A 146 -17.33 -8.23 -19.57
CA GLU A 146 -17.85 -6.92 -19.99
C GLU A 146 -16.74 -5.89 -20.20
N LEU A 147 -15.67 -6.01 -19.40
CA LEU A 147 -14.53 -5.11 -19.41
C LEU A 147 -13.41 -5.57 -20.36
N GLY A 148 -13.57 -6.74 -20.99
CA GLY A 148 -12.57 -7.31 -21.90
C GLY A 148 -11.38 -7.96 -21.18
N PHE A 149 -11.54 -8.38 -19.92
CA PHE A 149 -10.52 -9.05 -19.13
C PHE A 149 -10.96 -10.46 -18.73
N ASP A 150 -10.09 -11.43 -18.97
CA ASP A 150 -10.22 -12.76 -18.37
C ASP A 150 -9.54 -12.74 -16.99
N TRP A 151 -10.33 -12.39 -15.97
CA TRP A 151 -9.83 -12.33 -14.59
C TRP A 151 -9.51 -13.74 -14.03
N GLY A 152 -10.09 -14.79 -14.60
CA GLY A 152 -9.77 -16.19 -14.28
C GLY A 152 -10.72 -16.88 -13.30
N GLY A 153 -11.90 -16.34 -12.97
CA GLY A 153 -12.85 -17.03 -12.09
C GLY A 153 -14.25 -16.42 -11.99
N GLU A 154 -15.21 -17.23 -11.54
CA GLU A 154 -16.60 -16.82 -11.28
C GLU A 154 -16.88 -16.52 -9.80
N ASN A 155 -15.84 -16.47 -8.96
CA ASN A 155 -15.95 -16.21 -7.53
C ASN A 155 -14.84 -15.21 -7.14
N PRO A 156 -15.20 -14.07 -6.51
CA PRO A 156 -14.23 -13.03 -6.15
C PRO A 156 -13.29 -13.42 -5.00
N ILE A 157 -13.55 -14.54 -4.32
CA ILE A 157 -12.76 -15.05 -3.19
C ILE A 157 -11.73 -16.08 -3.65
N HIS A 158 -12.06 -16.90 -4.65
CA HIS A 158 -11.21 -18.01 -5.11
C HIS A 158 -11.63 -18.50 -6.52
N PRO A 159 -10.70 -18.96 -7.36
CA PRO A 159 -9.24 -18.83 -7.21
C PRO A 159 -8.77 -17.41 -7.56
N TYR A 160 -7.51 -17.10 -7.23
CA TYR A 160 -6.86 -15.83 -7.60
C TYR A 160 -7.34 -14.60 -6.81
N ASN A 161 -7.47 -13.44 -7.48
CA ASN A 161 -7.89 -12.16 -6.92
C ASN A 161 -7.13 -11.73 -5.66
N ILE A 162 -5.84 -12.11 -5.56
CA ILE A 162 -5.04 -11.95 -4.33
C ILE A 162 -4.97 -10.51 -3.84
N MET A 163 -5.07 -9.55 -4.76
CA MET A 163 -5.03 -8.14 -4.44
C MET A 163 -6.24 -7.71 -3.60
N TYR A 164 -7.44 -8.21 -3.93
CA TYR A 164 -8.63 -7.97 -3.13
C TYR A 164 -8.66 -8.86 -1.88
N THR A 165 -8.44 -10.17 -2.06
CA THR A 165 -8.57 -11.15 -0.97
C THR A 165 -7.49 -10.97 0.09
N GLY A 166 -6.26 -10.62 -0.29
CA GLY A 166 -5.18 -10.27 0.64
C GLY A 166 -5.47 -9.00 1.43
N HIS A 167 -6.05 -7.97 0.82
CA HIS A 167 -6.50 -6.76 1.53
C HIS A 167 -7.61 -7.08 2.54
N LEU A 168 -8.61 -7.86 2.14
CA LEU A 168 -9.70 -8.29 3.00
C LEU A 168 -9.17 -9.11 4.19
N GLN A 169 -8.32 -10.09 3.91
CA GLN A 169 -7.67 -10.93 4.92
C GLN A 169 -6.88 -10.08 5.93
N LEU A 170 -6.05 -9.14 5.46
CA LEU A 170 -5.22 -8.33 6.33
C LEU A 170 -6.05 -7.39 7.22
N LEU A 171 -7.12 -6.78 6.70
CA LEU A 171 -8.00 -5.94 7.52
C LEU A 171 -8.77 -6.75 8.57
N MET A 172 -9.26 -7.95 8.22
CA MET A 172 -9.88 -8.86 9.19
C MET A 172 -8.87 -9.26 10.28
N ALA A 173 -7.62 -9.57 9.91
CA ALA A 173 -6.58 -9.89 10.88
C ALA A 173 -6.23 -8.70 11.80
N PHE A 174 -6.17 -7.48 11.26
CA PHE A 174 -6.01 -6.27 12.07
C PHE A 174 -7.18 -6.06 13.03
N TYR A 175 -8.41 -6.24 12.56
CA TYR A 175 -9.59 -6.18 13.42
C TYR A 175 -9.47 -7.18 14.57
N GLU A 176 -9.18 -8.45 14.28
CA GLU A 176 -9.09 -9.49 15.30
C GLU A 176 -8.00 -9.24 16.32
N ARG A 177 -6.85 -8.74 15.87
CA ARG A 177 -5.75 -8.35 16.76
C ARG A 177 -6.17 -7.24 17.73
N GLN A 178 -6.94 -6.26 17.26
CA GLN A 178 -7.35 -5.13 18.08
C GLN A 178 -8.56 -5.42 18.95
N ALA A 179 -9.57 -6.10 18.40
CA ALA A 179 -10.85 -6.40 19.03
C ALA A 179 -10.77 -7.58 20.00
N GLY A 180 -10.05 -8.64 19.62
CA GLY A 180 -9.90 -9.87 20.41
C GLY A 180 -11.22 -10.62 20.66
N ASP A 181 -12.25 -10.38 19.84
CA ASP A 181 -13.61 -10.88 20.03
C ASP A 181 -14.01 -11.98 19.04
N ARG A 182 -13.11 -12.36 18.12
CA ARG A 182 -13.29 -13.46 17.16
C ARG A 182 -14.40 -13.23 16.14
N LYS A 183 -14.88 -12.00 15.95
CA LYS A 183 -16.01 -11.70 15.04
C LYS A 183 -15.81 -12.29 13.65
N TYR A 184 -14.68 -12.07 13.01
CA TYR A 184 -14.36 -12.54 11.66
C TYR A 184 -13.71 -13.92 11.65
N ILE A 185 -13.43 -14.54 12.79
CA ILE A 185 -12.98 -15.93 12.86
C ILE A 185 -14.20 -16.85 12.93
N ASP A 186 -15.14 -16.53 13.83
CA ASP A 186 -16.25 -17.42 14.17
C ASP A 186 -17.51 -17.16 13.32
N ASN A 187 -17.59 -16.03 12.60
CA ASN A 187 -18.73 -15.68 11.77
C ASN A 187 -18.32 -15.46 10.31
N ASP A 188 -19.14 -15.98 9.42
CA ASP A 188 -19.00 -15.75 7.99
C ASP A 188 -19.42 -14.33 7.61
N VAL A 189 -18.72 -13.78 6.62
CA VAL A 189 -19.09 -12.60 5.87
C VAL A 189 -19.59 -13.00 4.49
N GLU A 190 -20.45 -12.17 3.92
CA GLU A 190 -21.07 -12.40 2.62
C GLU A 190 -20.59 -11.38 1.59
N LEU A 191 -20.26 -11.88 0.40
CA LEU A 191 -20.05 -11.08 -0.81
C LEU A 191 -21.24 -11.37 -1.71
N THR A 192 -22.19 -10.43 -1.76
CA THR A 192 -23.40 -10.54 -2.58
C THR A 192 -23.36 -9.53 -3.73
N THR A 193 -23.59 -9.99 -4.97
CA THR A 193 -23.59 -9.12 -6.16
C THR A 193 -24.60 -7.99 -6.01
N GLY A 194 -24.37 -6.88 -6.72
CA GLY A 194 -25.24 -5.70 -6.60
C GLY A 194 -26.71 -5.96 -6.97
N ASP A 195 -26.96 -6.98 -7.80
CA ASP A 195 -28.30 -7.46 -8.17
C ASP A 195 -28.85 -8.58 -7.26
N GLY A 196 -28.06 -9.05 -6.29
CA GLY A 196 -28.41 -10.13 -5.37
C GLY A 196 -28.45 -11.53 -6.01
N SER A 197 -27.97 -11.70 -7.23
CA SER A 197 -28.06 -12.98 -7.97
C SER A 197 -27.06 -14.04 -7.52
N LYS A 198 -25.90 -13.63 -6.98
CA LYS A 198 -24.87 -14.53 -6.46
C LYS A 198 -24.38 -14.05 -5.09
N THR A 199 -24.10 -15.02 -4.21
CA THR A 199 -23.53 -14.79 -2.88
C THR A 199 -22.43 -15.80 -2.62
N TRP A 200 -21.31 -15.33 -2.10
CA TRP A 200 -20.21 -16.16 -1.61
C TRP A 200 -19.96 -15.84 -0.13
N THR A 201 -19.63 -16.87 0.65
CA THR A 201 -19.31 -16.72 2.07
C THR A 201 -17.85 -17.07 2.34
N THR A 202 -17.26 -16.38 3.30
CA THR A 202 -15.96 -16.72 3.88
C THR A 202 -15.83 -16.14 5.28
N ASN A 203 -14.79 -16.51 5.99
CA ASN A 203 -14.36 -15.86 7.23
C ASN A 203 -12.83 -15.80 7.21
N LEU A 204 -12.21 -15.18 8.23
CA LEU A 204 -10.75 -15.02 8.29
C LEU A 204 -10.02 -16.36 8.23
N GLU A 205 -10.54 -17.39 8.90
CA GLU A 205 -9.92 -18.72 8.90
C GLU A 205 -10.01 -19.37 7.52
N ALA A 206 -11.20 -19.44 6.93
CA ALA A 206 -11.43 -20.05 5.62
C ALA A 206 -10.66 -19.31 4.52
N LEU A 207 -10.68 -17.98 4.51
CA LEU A 207 -9.95 -17.16 3.56
C LEU A 207 -8.43 -17.37 3.69
N SER A 208 -7.91 -17.40 4.92
CA SER A 208 -6.48 -17.62 5.15
C SER A 208 -6.04 -19.02 4.74
N ARG A 209 -6.83 -20.05 5.04
CA ARG A 209 -6.56 -21.43 4.62
C ARG A 209 -6.55 -21.55 3.10
N ASP A 210 -7.50 -20.90 2.44
CA ASP A 210 -7.60 -20.93 0.99
C ASP A 210 -6.39 -20.27 0.31
N ILE A 211 -6.03 -19.04 0.71
CA ILE A 211 -4.85 -18.34 0.17
C ILE A 211 -3.56 -19.14 0.47
N HIS A 212 -3.46 -19.73 1.67
CA HIS A 212 -2.32 -20.56 2.06
C HIS A 212 -2.19 -21.79 1.15
N GLN A 213 -3.29 -22.50 0.92
CA GLN A 213 -3.31 -23.68 0.04
C GLN A 213 -2.99 -23.30 -1.41
N GLN A 214 -3.58 -22.23 -1.93
CA GLN A 214 -3.27 -21.74 -3.27
C GLN A 214 -1.78 -21.39 -3.41
N SER A 215 -1.22 -20.64 -2.46
CA SER A 215 0.19 -20.23 -2.55
C SER A 215 1.13 -21.44 -2.56
N LEU A 216 0.85 -22.49 -1.78
CA LEU A 216 1.68 -23.70 -1.76
C LEU A 216 1.47 -24.67 -2.93
N ALA A 217 0.26 -24.69 -3.51
CA ALA A 217 -0.11 -25.66 -4.56
C ALA A 217 0.12 -25.15 -5.98
N ASN A 218 0.16 -23.82 -6.17
CA ASN A 218 0.28 -23.24 -7.50
C ASN A 218 1.63 -23.56 -8.14
N LYS A 219 1.56 -24.06 -9.37
CA LYS A 219 2.69 -24.48 -10.21
C LYS A 219 2.70 -23.72 -11.52
N ASP A 220 3.90 -23.43 -12.02
CA ASP A 220 4.09 -22.95 -13.38
C ASP A 220 3.95 -24.09 -14.41
N THR A 221 4.10 -23.77 -15.70
CA THR A 221 4.03 -24.78 -16.78
C THR A 221 5.16 -25.80 -16.77
N ASN A 222 6.25 -25.55 -16.02
CA ASN A 222 7.31 -26.53 -15.78
C ASN A 222 7.01 -27.47 -14.60
N GLY A 223 5.94 -27.20 -13.84
CA GLY A 223 5.55 -27.95 -12.66
C GLY A 223 6.24 -27.48 -11.38
N GLU A 224 6.94 -26.35 -11.42
CA GLU A 224 7.64 -25.74 -10.28
C GLU A 224 6.69 -24.83 -9.48
N ASN A 225 6.79 -24.88 -8.16
CA ASN A 225 6.00 -24.02 -7.30
C ASN A 225 6.57 -22.60 -7.31
N PHE A 226 5.70 -21.59 -7.40
CA PHE A 226 6.09 -20.18 -7.35
C PHE A 226 5.58 -19.43 -6.11
N TYR A 227 5.00 -20.18 -5.16
CA TYR A 227 4.65 -19.74 -3.79
C TYR A 227 3.78 -18.47 -3.69
N SER A 228 2.96 -18.22 -4.71
CA SER A 228 2.10 -17.05 -4.80
C SER A 228 0.72 -17.38 -5.35
N VAL A 229 -0.20 -16.43 -5.18
CA VAL A 229 -1.52 -16.42 -5.78
C VAL A 229 -1.55 -15.34 -6.86
N SER A 230 -2.14 -15.64 -8.02
CA SER A 230 -2.29 -14.65 -9.09
C SER A 230 -3.29 -13.56 -8.68
N CYS A 231 -3.06 -12.32 -9.12
CA CYS A 231 -4.05 -11.25 -8.97
C CYS A 231 -5.16 -11.48 -9.98
N GLU A 232 -4.77 -11.64 -11.23
CA GLU A 232 -5.61 -12.04 -12.34
C GLU A 232 -4.87 -13.10 -13.14
N THR A 233 -5.55 -13.96 -13.89
CA THR A 233 -4.80 -14.91 -14.74
C THR A 233 -4.25 -14.22 -15.98
N PRO A 234 -2.95 -14.39 -16.32
CA PRO A 234 -1.92 -15.19 -15.65
C PRO A 234 -0.98 -14.36 -14.74
N TRP A 235 -1.32 -13.16 -14.33
CA TRP A 235 -0.41 -12.23 -13.69
C TRP A 235 -0.23 -12.44 -12.17
N VAL A 236 1.02 -12.71 -11.79
CA VAL A 236 1.50 -12.77 -10.39
C VAL A 236 2.34 -11.54 -10.10
N PHE A 237 2.04 -10.86 -9.00
CA PHE A 237 2.75 -9.66 -8.56
C PHE A 237 3.28 -9.87 -7.14
N THR A 238 4.56 -9.56 -6.92
CA THR A 238 5.17 -9.65 -5.59
C THR A 238 4.46 -8.74 -4.58
N CYS A 239 4.21 -7.48 -4.95
CA CYS A 239 3.58 -6.50 -4.05
C CYS A 239 2.18 -6.93 -3.60
N CYS A 240 1.36 -7.50 -4.50
CA CYS A 240 0.03 -7.99 -4.15
C CYS A 240 0.10 -9.13 -3.14
N ASN A 241 1.03 -10.08 -3.33
CA ASN A 241 1.18 -11.24 -2.46
C ASN A 241 1.75 -10.87 -1.08
N THR A 242 2.66 -9.88 -0.98
CA THR A 242 3.22 -9.46 0.32
C THR A 242 2.18 -9.04 1.36
N ILE A 243 0.98 -8.62 0.93
CA ILE A 243 -0.12 -8.25 1.82
C ILE A 243 -0.68 -9.48 2.53
N ALA A 244 -0.93 -10.55 1.79
CA ALA A 244 -1.41 -11.82 2.35
C ALA A 244 -0.34 -12.48 3.24
N GLN A 245 0.94 -12.41 2.84
CA GLN A 245 2.05 -12.92 3.66
C GLN A 245 2.19 -12.13 4.98
N LEU A 246 1.95 -10.81 4.96
CA LEU A 246 1.87 -10.01 6.18
C LEU A 246 0.66 -10.43 7.04
N ALA A 247 -0.50 -10.69 6.42
CA ALA A 247 -1.66 -11.18 7.14
C ALA A 247 -1.35 -12.49 7.87
N PHE A 248 -0.71 -13.46 7.19
CA PHE A 248 -0.24 -14.71 7.79
C PHE A 248 0.65 -14.49 9.02
N ALA A 249 1.53 -13.49 8.98
CA ALA A 249 2.43 -13.20 10.10
C ALA A 249 1.73 -12.61 11.34
N ILE A 250 0.50 -12.10 11.18
CA ILE A 250 -0.27 -11.49 12.28
C ILE A 250 -1.56 -12.22 12.60
N LEU A 251 -1.82 -13.38 11.99
CA LEU A 251 -2.98 -14.20 12.30
C LEU A 251 -2.98 -14.61 13.79
N PRO A 252 -4.17 -14.71 14.42
CA PRO A 252 -4.29 -15.23 15.77
C PRO A 252 -3.89 -16.71 15.81
N GLU A 253 -3.24 -17.13 16.90
CA GLU A 253 -2.77 -18.53 17.10
C GLU A 253 -3.89 -19.58 17.03
N SER A 254 -5.16 -19.18 17.20
CA SER A 254 -6.30 -20.08 17.05
C SER A 254 -6.51 -20.57 15.61
N ILE A 255 -5.95 -19.86 14.62
CA ILE A 255 -5.97 -20.30 13.22
C ILE A 255 -4.70 -21.12 12.99
N ASP A 256 -4.85 -22.44 13.10
CA ASP A 256 -3.76 -23.41 12.92
C ASP A 256 -3.34 -23.51 11.45
N LEU A 257 -2.36 -22.70 11.06
CA LEU A 257 -1.76 -22.63 9.73
C LEU A 257 -0.24 -22.58 9.84
N ASP A 258 0.45 -23.31 8.96
CA ASP A 258 1.91 -23.15 8.79
C ASP A 258 2.21 -21.90 7.94
N ALA A 259 1.80 -20.75 8.47
CA ALA A 259 2.02 -19.42 7.93
C ALA A 259 3.51 -19.14 7.73
N LYS A 260 4.36 -19.64 8.63
CA LYS A 260 5.80 -19.44 8.57
C LYS A 260 6.42 -20.17 7.37
N ALA A 261 6.01 -21.41 7.09
CA ALA A 261 6.49 -22.12 5.91
C ALA A 261 6.08 -21.41 4.61
N ALA A 262 4.83 -20.95 4.50
CA ALA A 262 4.37 -20.18 3.34
C ALA A 262 5.19 -18.90 3.14
N ASN A 263 5.38 -18.10 4.21
CA ASN A 263 6.19 -16.88 4.15
C ASN A 263 7.65 -17.17 3.77
N SER A 264 8.24 -18.25 4.30
CA SER A 264 9.65 -18.58 4.03
C SER A 264 9.85 -18.99 2.57
N SER A 265 9.00 -19.87 2.04
CA SER A 265 9.05 -20.29 0.64
C SER A 265 8.78 -19.12 -0.31
N PHE A 266 7.85 -18.23 0.04
CA PHE A 266 7.59 -17.00 -0.72
C PHE A 266 8.83 -16.11 -0.80
N VAL A 267 9.48 -15.82 0.34
CA VAL A 267 10.67 -14.96 0.39
C VAL A 267 11.83 -15.56 -0.40
N GLU A 268 12.08 -16.85 -0.24
CA GLU A 268 13.14 -17.56 -0.96
C GLU A 268 12.90 -17.49 -2.47
N TRP A 269 11.73 -17.92 -2.95
CA TRP A 269 11.44 -17.94 -4.37
C TRP A 269 11.41 -16.55 -5.00
N HIS A 270 10.76 -15.57 -4.36
CA HIS A 270 10.73 -14.19 -4.87
C HIS A 270 12.11 -13.52 -4.81
N GLY A 271 12.93 -13.83 -3.81
CA GLY A 271 14.30 -13.34 -3.72
C GLY A 271 15.21 -13.90 -4.81
N GLU A 272 15.00 -15.14 -5.24
CA GLU A 272 15.77 -15.78 -6.31
C GLU A 272 15.27 -15.41 -7.71
N HIS A 273 13.95 -15.36 -7.92
CA HIS A 273 13.37 -15.29 -9.27
C HIS A 273 12.78 -13.91 -9.62
N MET A 274 12.32 -13.15 -8.63
CA MET A 274 11.63 -11.88 -8.86
C MET A 274 12.45 -10.66 -8.50
N LEU A 275 13.56 -10.81 -7.76
CA LEU A 275 14.40 -9.71 -7.31
C LEU A 275 15.61 -9.54 -8.24
N GLU A 276 15.68 -8.40 -8.93
CA GLU A 276 16.77 -8.11 -9.86
C GLU A 276 18.10 -7.96 -9.10
N PRO A 277 19.15 -8.72 -9.46
CA PRO A 277 20.37 -8.81 -8.65
C PRO A 277 21.12 -7.50 -8.40
N GLU A 278 21.17 -6.58 -9.36
CA GLU A 278 21.99 -5.36 -9.28
C GLU A 278 21.29 -4.24 -8.50
N THR A 279 20.02 -4.02 -8.78
CA THR A 279 19.23 -2.89 -8.29
C THR A 279 18.38 -3.25 -7.08
N LYS A 280 18.12 -4.54 -6.85
CA LYS A 280 17.19 -5.05 -5.83
C LYS A 280 15.76 -4.51 -5.99
N TYR A 281 15.39 -4.22 -7.24
CA TYR A 281 14.01 -4.02 -7.63
C TYR A 281 13.34 -5.36 -7.86
N TYR A 282 12.06 -5.45 -7.53
CA TYR A 282 11.25 -6.55 -8.01
C TYR A 282 10.85 -6.32 -9.46
N TYR A 283 10.92 -7.38 -10.27
CA TYR A 283 10.29 -7.41 -11.58
C TYR A 283 8.79 -7.13 -11.45
N ASN A 284 8.23 -6.48 -12.47
CA ASN A 284 6.88 -5.95 -12.44
C ASN A 284 5.84 -7.06 -12.16
N ARG A 285 5.94 -8.17 -12.89
CA ARG A 285 5.01 -9.30 -12.80
C ARG A 285 5.57 -10.56 -13.44
N PHE A 286 5.03 -11.69 -13.04
CA PHE A 286 5.36 -13.02 -13.53
C PHE A 286 4.12 -13.68 -14.14
N LYS A 287 4.30 -14.43 -15.23
CA LYS A 287 3.28 -15.25 -15.87
C LYS A 287 3.65 -16.73 -15.79
N PRO A 288 3.17 -17.47 -14.79
CA PRO A 288 3.48 -18.89 -14.62
C PRO A 288 2.86 -19.79 -15.67
N TYR A 289 1.76 -19.36 -16.31
CA TYR A 289 0.92 -20.23 -17.14
C TYR A 289 1.19 -20.15 -18.65
N GLU A 290 2.20 -19.38 -19.05
CA GLU A 290 2.65 -19.33 -20.45
C GLU A 290 3.41 -20.61 -20.82
N ALA A 291 3.47 -20.95 -22.11
CA ALA A 291 4.20 -22.14 -22.58
C ALA A 291 5.66 -22.18 -22.10
N VAL A 292 6.25 -21.00 -21.92
CA VAL A 292 7.48 -20.77 -21.15
C VAL A 292 7.16 -19.66 -20.16
N PRO A 293 7.32 -19.87 -18.83
CA PRO A 293 7.01 -18.84 -17.85
C PRO A 293 7.75 -17.53 -18.14
N GLU A 294 7.03 -16.41 -18.09
CA GLU A 294 7.52 -15.10 -18.54
C GLU A 294 7.63 -14.13 -17.37
N PHE A 295 8.75 -13.41 -17.29
CA PHE A 295 8.96 -12.31 -16.35
C PHE A 295 8.87 -10.98 -17.10
N ASP A 296 7.98 -10.09 -16.66
CA ASP A 296 7.97 -8.69 -17.10
C ASP A 296 9.05 -7.94 -16.30
N THR A 297 10.27 -7.89 -16.86
CA THR A 297 11.47 -7.38 -16.19
C THR A 297 11.52 -5.85 -16.08
N LYS A 298 10.41 -5.14 -16.35
CA LYS A 298 10.31 -3.73 -15.98
C LYS A 298 10.53 -3.59 -14.48
N LEU A 299 11.19 -2.50 -14.09
CA LEU A 299 11.60 -2.24 -12.70
C LEU A 299 10.77 -1.09 -12.11
N PRO A 300 9.50 -1.34 -11.70
CA PRO A 300 8.67 -0.34 -11.06
C PRO A 300 9.16 -0.08 -9.63
N GLY A 301 9.71 1.12 -9.39
CA GLY A 301 10.17 1.49 -8.05
C GLY A 301 9.05 1.51 -7.02
N ALA A 302 7.82 1.85 -7.44
CA ALA A 302 6.68 1.96 -6.53
C ALA A 302 6.25 0.57 -6.03
N TYR A 303 6.26 -0.44 -6.92
CA TYR A 303 5.90 -1.80 -6.53
C TYR A 303 7.01 -2.45 -5.70
N SER A 304 8.27 -2.10 -5.99
CA SER A 304 9.40 -2.56 -5.18
C SER A 304 9.37 -1.96 -3.78
N ALA A 305 9.09 -0.66 -3.66
CA ALA A 305 8.91 0.01 -2.37
C ALA A 305 7.75 -0.60 -1.58
N TRP A 306 6.62 -0.86 -2.25
CA TRP A 306 5.48 -1.58 -1.65
C TRP A 306 5.92 -2.95 -1.14
N ALA A 307 6.51 -3.79 -2.00
CA ALA A 307 6.90 -5.15 -1.64
C ALA A 307 7.88 -5.17 -0.45
N HIS A 308 8.93 -4.34 -0.48
CA HIS A 308 9.88 -4.21 0.62
C HIS A 308 9.20 -3.77 1.92
N HIS A 309 8.27 -2.81 1.85
CA HIS A 309 7.55 -2.30 3.02
C HIS A 309 6.75 -3.39 3.74
N PHE A 310 5.91 -4.15 3.02
CA PHE A 310 5.12 -5.22 3.63
C PHE A 310 5.97 -6.43 4.01
N MET A 311 6.97 -6.77 3.19
CA MET A 311 7.88 -7.88 3.46
C MET A 311 8.71 -7.68 4.72
N HIS A 312 9.07 -6.44 5.06
CA HIS A 312 9.80 -6.16 6.31
C HIS A 312 9.00 -6.58 7.55
N GLY A 313 7.67 -6.59 7.47
CA GLY A 313 6.80 -7.03 8.55
C GLY A 313 6.87 -8.52 8.88
N PHE A 314 7.31 -9.36 7.94
CA PHE A 314 7.40 -10.82 8.12
C PHE A 314 8.75 -11.45 7.79
N ALA A 315 9.65 -10.72 7.12
CA ALA A 315 11.01 -11.12 6.78
C ALA A 315 11.97 -9.91 6.89
N PRO A 316 12.13 -9.34 8.10
CA PRO A 316 12.89 -8.11 8.29
C PRO A 316 14.36 -8.25 7.87
N GLU A 317 15.01 -9.36 8.23
CA GLU A 317 16.43 -9.61 7.89
C GLU A 317 16.66 -9.63 6.38
N PHE A 318 15.76 -10.24 5.62
CA PHE A 318 15.82 -10.25 4.17
C PHE A 318 15.73 -8.84 3.61
N VAL A 319 14.74 -8.05 4.04
CA VAL A 319 14.58 -6.68 3.54
C VAL A 319 15.76 -5.80 3.97
N GLU A 320 16.21 -5.88 5.22
CA GLU A 320 17.35 -5.10 5.73
C GLU A 320 18.66 -5.39 4.98
N GLN A 321 18.85 -6.62 4.51
CA GLN A 321 19.97 -6.98 3.64
C GLN A 321 19.93 -6.31 2.26
N HIS A 322 18.74 -6.13 1.68
CA HIS A 322 18.57 -5.71 0.28
C HIS A 322 18.18 -4.22 0.13
N TYR A 323 17.55 -3.65 1.14
CA TYR A 323 16.99 -2.30 1.12
C TYR A 323 18.02 -1.19 0.89
N PRO A 324 19.25 -1.24 1.44
CA PRO A 324 20.27 -0.23 1.15
C PRO A 324 20.54 -0.12 -0.35
N THR A 325 20.75 -1.25 -1.04
CA THR A 325 20.96 -1.27 -2.49
C THR A 325 19.71 -0.79 -3.24
N PHE A 326 18.51 -1.20 -2.82
CA PHE A 326 17.28 -0.69 -3.41
C PHE A 326 17.18 0.84 -3.33
N ILE A 327 17.43 1.44 -2.17
CA ILE A 327 17.34 2.89 -1.96
C ILE A 327 18.41 3.66 -2.72
N GLU A 328 19.64 3.16 -2.76
CA GLU A 328 20.71 3.74 -3.61
C GLU A 328 20.29 3.79 -5.08
N ASN A 329 19.45 2.85 -5.52
CA ASN A 329 18.98 2.80 -6.89
C ASN A 329 17.66 3.57 -7.12
N ALA A 330 16.82 3.67 -6.09
CA ALA A 330 15.49 4.28 -6.17
C ALA A 330 15.46 5.77 -5.85
N VAL A 331 16.45 6.28 -5.12
CA VAL A 331 16.49 7.68 -4.68
C VAL A 331 17.69 8.39 -5.29
N GLU A 332 17.40 9.42 -6.09
CA GLU A 332 18.41 10.35 -6.59
C GLU A 332 18.47 11.57 -5.68
N LEU A 333 19.59 11.79 -4.99
CA LEU A 333 19.78 13.01 -4.20
C LEU A 333 20.01 14.20 -5.14
N VAL A 334 19.12 15.19 -5.09
CA VAL A 334 19.23 16.42 -5.88
C VAL A 334 19.92 17.55 -5.13
N GLU A 335 19.79 17.58 -3.81
CA GLU A 335 20.43 18.54 -2.90
C GLU A 335 20.72 17.84 -1.56
N PRO A 336 21.63 18.36 -0.72
CA PRO A 336 21.79 17.87 0.64
C PRO A 336 20.45 17.90 1.36
N GLY A 337 20.00 16.76 1.87
CA GLY A 337 18.71 16.71 2.54
C GLY A 337 17.52 16.42 1.61
N VAL A 338 17.69 16.30 0.29
CA VAL A 338 16.57 16.21 -0.67
C VAL A 338 16.84 15.19 -1.77
N GLY A 339 15.94 14.21 -1.90
CA GLY A 339 15.96 13.18 -2.93
C GLY A 339 14.72 13.22 -3.83
N ILE A 340 14.86 12.69 -5.04
CA ILE A 340 13.77 12.34 -5.93
C ILE A 340 13.66 10.82 -5.94
N VAL A 341 12.45 10.30 -5.74
CA VAL A 341 12.21 8.86 -5.91
C VAL A 341 11.89 8.59 -7.38
N SER A 342 12.71 7.76 -8.02
CA SER A 342 12.50 7.32 -9.40
C SER A 342 11.65 6.05 -9.43
N PHE A 343 10.47 6.15 -10.02
CA PHE A 343 9.51 5.06 -10.12
C PHE A 343 9.46 4.39 -11.52
N GLY A 344 10.41 4.67 -12.42
CA GLY A 344 10.40 4.14 -13.80
C GLY A 344 11.76 3.96 -14.47
N PRO A 345 11.80 3.42 -15.71
CA PRO A 345 12.98 2.86 -16.39
C PRO A 345 14.02 3.88 -16.86
N ASN A 346 13.96 5.14 -16.38
CA ASN A 346 14.80 6.25 -16.82
C ASN A 346 16.21 6.21 -16.21
N ARG A 347 16.92 5.09 -16.37
CA ARG A 347 18.39 5.12 -16.38
C ARG A 347 18.85 5.21 -17.83
N GLY A 348 18.80 6.43 -18.38
CA GLY A 348 19.34 6.73 -19.72
C GLY A 348 18.76 7.96 -20.40
N GLY A 349 17.57 8.43 -20.01
CA GLY A 349 17.03 9.72 -20.45
C GLY A 349 17.48 10.83 -19.50
N ALA A 350 17.98 11.95 -20.03
CA ALA A 350 18.13 13.15 -19.22
C ALA A 350 16.78 13.48 -18.57
N PHE A 351 16.77 13.85 -17.28
CA PHE A 351 15.61 14.42 -16.59
C PHE A 351 15.28 15.84 -17.13
N GLU A 352 15.35 16.02 -18.44
CA GLU A 352 14.94 17.24 -19.11
C GLU A 352 13.41 17.31 -19.03
N ASP A 353 12.93 18.35 -18.36
CA ASP A 353 11.51 18.72 -18.18
C ASP A 353 10.72 17.96 -17.09
N LEU A 354 11.29 17.78 -15.90
CA LEU A 354 10.47 17.60 -14.70
C LEU A 354 9.65 18.87 -14.43
N THR A 355 8.37 18.85 -14.82
CA THR A 355 7.41 19.88 -14.40
C THR A 355 7.04 19.59 -12.96
N LEU A 356 7.74 20.23 -12.02
CA LEU A 356 7.44 20.16 -10.59
C LEU A 356 6.01 20.64 -10.32
N VAL A 357 5.15 19.76 -9.81
CA VAL A 357 3.88 20.16 -9.20
C VAL A 357 4.23 20.64 -7.79
N THR A 358 4.45 21.94 -7.63
CA THR A 358 4.55 22.55 -6.29
C THR A 358 3.16 22.63 -5.66
N ALA A 359 3.05 22.52 -4.33
CA ALA A 359 1.77 22.67 -3.63
C ALA A 359 1.04 23.98 -3.99
N SER A 360 1.79 25.04 -4.29
CA SER A 360 1.26 26.33 -4.77
C SER A 360 0.55 26.28 -6.14
N SER A 361 0.69 25.19 -6.91
CA SER A 361 -0.07 24.97 -8.14
C SER A 361 -1.47 24.37 -7.89
N ILE A 362 -1.71 23.85 -6.68
CA ILE A 362 -3.00 23.30 -6.22
C ILE A 362 -3.89 24.41 -5.60
N ASP A 363 -3.29 25.50 -5.11
CA ASP A 363 -3.97 26.67 -4.51
C ASP A 363 -4.86 27.48 -5.47
N ARG A 364 -5.01 27.09 -6.74
CA ARG A 364 -5.96 27.72 -7.67
C ARG A 364 -7.40 27.22 -7.53
N TYR A 365 -7.68 26.33 -6.59
CA TYR A 365 -9.04 25.96 -6.19
C TYR A 365 -9.36 26.66 -4.86
N GLY A 366 -10.04 27.80 -4.98
CA GLY A 366 -10.19 28.80 -3.92
C GLY A 366 -10.86 28.32 -2.62
N PRO A 367 -10.81 29.15 -1.57
CA PRO A 367 -11.31 28.80 -0.24
C PRO A 367 -12.84 28.64 -0.25
N CYS A 368 -13.33 27.55 0.35
CA CYS A 368 -14.74 27.40 0.69
C CYS A 368 -15.18 28.49 1.68
N SER A 369 -15.69 29.61 1.17
CA SER A 369 -16.49 30.54 1.95
C SER A 369 -17.92 30.02 2.05
N TRP A 370 -18.35 29.62 3.25
CA TRP A 370 -19.77 29.47 3.54
C TRP A 370 -20.44 30.85 3.50
N SER A 371 -21.29 31.09 2.50
CA SER A 371 -22.27 32.17 2.55
C SER A 371 -23.63 31.68 2.07
N SER A 372 -24.65 31.89 2.90
CA SER A 372 -26.04 31.62 2.60
C SER A 372 -26.59 32.61 1.58
N ARG A 373 -27.09 32.15 0.42
CA ARG A 373 -28.38 32.55 -0.21
C ARG A 373 -28.50 32.09 -1.68
N THR A 374 -29.60 31.37 -1.93
CA THR A 374 -30.52 31.40 -3.09
C THR A 374 -30.06 31.92 -4.46
N GLY A 375 -30.21 31.07 -5.50
CA GLY A 375 -30.79 31.51 -6.79
C GLY A 375 -30.07 31.11 -8.09
N SER A 376 -30.75 30.25 -8.88
CA SER A 376 -30.86 30.26 -10.37
C SER A 376 -29.65 29.98 -11.31
N ARG A 377 -29.71 28.77 -11.90
CA ARG A 377 -29.63 28.35 -13.32
C ARG A 377 -28.71 29.02 -14.38
N TYR A 378 -28.11 28.09 -15.16
CA TYR A 378 -27.47 28.15 -16.50
C TYR A 378 -25.98 28.53 -16.56
N GLY A 379 -25.15 27.51 -16.84
CA GLY A 379 -23.69 27.59 -16.94
C GLY A 379 -23.12 27.61 -18.36
N PRO A 380 -21.80 27.77 -18.50
CA PRO A 380 -21.09 27.57 -19.76
C PRO A 380 -20.33 26.24 -19.79
N ARG A 381 -20.27 25.66 -21.00
CA ARG A 381 -19.48 24.47 -21.36
C ARG A 381 -17.98 24.68 -21.06
N LEU A 382 -17.37 23.77 -20.32
CA LEU A 382 -15.90 23.69 -20.21
C LEU A 382 -15.34 22.78 -21.32
N ARG A 383 -14.35 23.30 -22.05
CA ARG A 383 -13.43 22.52 -22.90
C ARG A 383 -12.47 21.73 -22.00
N LEU A 384 -12.30 20.44 -22.28
CA LEU A 384 -11.21 19.64 -21.72
C LEU A 384 -9.86 20.21 -22.19
N LEU A 385 -9.00 20.59 -21.23
CA LEU A 385 -7.57 20.70 -21.44
C LEU A 385 -6.90 19.44 -20.87
N ARG A 386 -6.07 18.82 -21.71
CA ARG A 386 -5.29 17.62 -21.44
C ARG A 386 -4.04 18.06 -20.67
N THR A 387 -3.84 17.57 -19.45
CA THR A 387 -2.58 17.72 -18.69
C THR A 387 -2.00 16.35 -18.39
N THR A 388 -0.76 16.14 -18.82
CA THR A 388 0.09 14.98 -18.56
C THR A 388 0.65 15.05 -17.14
N PHE A 389 0.46 14.00 -16.33
CA PHE A 389 1.15 13.81 -15.05
C PHE A 389 2.52 13.14 -15.28
N GLY A 390 3.57 13.63 -14.63
CA GLY A 390 4.93 13.06 -14.67
C GLY A 390 5.23 12.12 -13.47
N PRO A 391 6.17 11.17 -13.58
CA PRO A 391 6.29 10.02 -12.66
C PRO A 391 7.25 10.18 -11.46
N SER A 392 7.54 11.39 -10.98
CA SER A 392 8.57 11.63 -9.94
C SER A 392 8.07 12.44 -8.75
N TRP A 393 8.58 12.13 -7.55
CA TRP A 393 8.19 12.80 -6.29
C TRP A 393 9.43 13.24 -5.51
N ARG A 394 9.36 14.40 -4.86
CA ARG A 394 10.44 14.98 -4.03
C ARG A 394 10.26 14.55 -2.58
N ILE A 395 11.29 13.99 -1.97
CA ILE A 395 11.35 13.61 -0.55
C ILE A 395 12.55 14.29 0.12
N ARG A 396 12.49 14.55 1.43
CA ARG A 396 13.68 14.97 2.19
C ARG A 396 14.40 13.73 2.74
N VAL A 397 15.72 13.66 2.60
CA VAL A 397 16.55 12.51 2.98
C VAL A 397 17.60 12.94 4.00
N ALA A 398 17.65 12.30 5.16
CA ALA A 398 18.64 12.65 6.18
C ALA A 398 20.09 12.36 5.72
N PRO A 399 21.09 13.20 6.06
CA PRO A 399 22.49 12.90 5.75
C PRO A 399 22.98 11.69 6.54
N SER A 400 23.71 10.77 5.90
CA SER A 400 24.37 9.67 6.62
C SER A 400 25.56 10.22 7.42
N SER A 401 25.49 10.12 8.74
CA SER A 401 26.62 10.49 9.60
C SER A 401 27.69 9.39 9.54
N THR A 402 28.68 9.58 8.67
CA THR A 402 29.91 8.78 8.71
C THR A 402 30.73 9.23 9.93
N ARG A 403 30.56 8.55 11.07
CA ARG A 403 31.47 8.69 12.22
C ARG A 403 32.82 8.08 11.86
N SER A 404 33.78 8.92 11.45
CA SER A 404 35.18 8.56 11.43
C SER A 404 35.67 8.40 12.89
N ARG A 405 35.91 7.16 13.32
CA ARG A 405 36.65 6.91 14.57
C ARG A 405 38.13 7.11 14.29
N SER A 406 38.67 8.29 14.62
CA SER A 406 40.11 8.46 14.77
C SER A 406 40.56 7.72 16.04
N CYS A 407 41.27 6.61 15.88
CA CYS A 407 41.99 5.98 16.99
C CYS A 407 43.26 6.79 17.28
N ASP A 408 43.28 7.48 18.41
CA ASP A 408 44.51 8.02 19.00
C ASP A 408 45.47 6.89 19.37
N ARG A 409 46.66 6.90 18.77
CA ARG A 409 47.79 6.07 19.20
C ARG A 409 48.45 6.74 20.40
N SER A 410 48.36 6.09 21.56
CA SER A 410 49.20 6.39 22.71
C SER A 410 50.66 6.10 22.39
N GLN A 411 51.51 7.12 22.55
CA GLN A 411 52.97 6.96 22.54
C GLN A 411 53.42 6.34 23.86
N THR A 412 54.18 5.25 23.75
CA THR A 412 55.01 4.67 24.81
C THR A 412 56.46 5.00 24.52
N ALA A 413 57.14 5.66 25.47
CA ALA A 413 58.57 5.53 25.82
C ALA A 413 58.90 6.66 26.82
N THR A 414 59.42 6.39 28.01
CA THR A 414 60.86 6.13 28.15
C THR A 414 61.19 5.54 29.53
N ARG A 415 62.04 4.51 29.52
CA ARG A 415 62.95 4.14 30.60
C ARG A 415 64.34 4.63 30.19
N SER A 416 64.96 5.44 31.04
CA SER A 416 66.40 5.47 31.35
C SER A 416 66.60 6.29 32.61
#